data_AF-A0AA97J3Y5-F1
#
_entry.id   AF-A0AA97J3Y5-F1
#
_cell.length_a   1.000
_cell.length_b   1.000
_cell.length_c   1.000
_cell.angle_alpha   90.00
_cell.angle_beta   90.00
_cell.angle_gamma   90.00
#
_symmetry.space_group_name_H-M   'P 1'
#
loop_
_entity.id
_entity.type
_entity.pdbx_description
1 polymer ?
#
loop_
_entity_poly.entity_id
_entity_poly.type
_entity_poly.pdbx_seq_one_letter_code
_entity_poly.pdbx_strand_id
1 'polypeptide(L)'
;MGVALLSTEELNLILLEYRDMAQAFSEEEADSLPPYRNTDCAIELIPGERLPKGKLYTMSPAERQELRKFIDKNLERGFIRPASSLHAAPVLFVKKKDGGLRLCTGFRGISAVSMTNAYPIPLIRDLLRVVTQGEVFSFSIERSFSSIREVPFDMATTSFDDQYNGCQDMMEDKVGALLRTEFADTIYAKVWENATAKWDEMKASASVPKDLKPEYAIAALAYTRKEAFLYRDLNRAVRKAGESEEYYLRAFHFKAFHFLLTRALQVLRANASPKCHETYRGVRGASFIAEPSEKARFGYFASSSLDKDQAMSFGKDTFFTIETCYGGYIKEFSFFPEEEEILIPPFEEFQVAEVTETPDGVHIRLISAGIFSKYNCVYVKDAGLSHLFANVRMPFLFWGFLLIAGALGDPGFL
;
A
#
# COMPACT_ATOMS: atom_id res chain seq x y z
N MET A 1 -29.08 -32.99 -19.30
CA MET A 1 -28.83 -31.96 -20.33
C MET A 1 -27.44 -32.19 -20.87
N GLY A 2 -27.31 -32.44 -22.18
CA GLY A 2 -26.00 -32.54 -22.82
C GLY A 2 -25.37 -31.15 -22.90
N VAL A 3 -24.13 -31.01 -22.45
CA VAL A 3 -23.35 -29.79 -22.66
C VAL A 3 -22.76 -29.90 -24.06
N ALA A 4 -23.24 -29.06 -24.99
CA ALA A 4 -22.62 -28.92 -26.30
C ALA A 4 -21.47 -27.91 -26.20
N LEU A 5 -20.33 -28.21 -26.81
CA LEU A 5 -19.26 -27.23 -26.99
C LEU A 5 -19.67 -26.28 -28.13
N LEU A 6 -19.57 -24.98 -27.89
CA LEU A 6 -19.89 -23.94 -28.88
C LEU A 6 -18.96 -24.07 -30.10
N SER A 7 -19.48 -23.79 -31.29
CA SER A 7 -18.68 -23.65 -32.51
C SER A 7 -17.82 -22.38 -32.46
N THR A 8 -16.77 -22.32 -33.27
CA THR A 8 -15.86 -21.15 -33.34
C THR A 8 -16.58 -19.86 -33.74
N GLU A 9 -17.64 -19.95 -34.56
CA GLU A 9 -18.46 -18.80 -34.95
C GLU A 9 -19.35 -18.31 -33.80
N GLU A 10 -19.96 -19.21 -33.02
CA GLU A 10 -20.73 -18.85 -31.82
C GLU A 10 -19.84 -18.27 -30.73
N LEU A 11 -18.63 -18.82 -30.54
CA LEU A 11 -17.61 -18.26 -29.64
C LEU A 11 -17.19 -16.85 -30.04
N ASN A 12 -16.99 -16.59 -31.33
CA ASN A 12 -16.61 -15.25 -31.81
C ASN A 12 -17.71 -14.20 -31.60
N LEU A 13 -18.98 -14.60 -31.75
CA LEU A 13 -20.13 -13.72 -31.47
C LEU A 13 -20.24 -13.38 -29.99
N ILE A 14 -20.00 -14.36 -29.10
CA ILE A 14 -19.97 -14.14 -27.65
C ILE A 14 -18.75 -13.28 -27.25
N LEU A 15 -17.57 -13.56 -27.79
CA LEU A 15 -16.34 -12.78 -27.51
C LEU A 15 -16.42 -11.32 -27.98
N LEU A 16 -17.30 -10.99 -28.93
CA LEU A 16 -17.59 -9.60 -29.33
C LEU A 16 -18.33 -8.83 -28.23
N GLU A 17 -19.24 -9.47 -27.52
CA GLU A 17 -20.01 -8.88 -26.42
C GLU A 17 -19.18 -8.75 -25.14
N TYR A 18 -18.23 -9.67 -24.91
CA TYR A 18 -17.29 -9.66 -23.77
C TYR A 18 -15.89 -9.13 -24.15
N ARG A 19 -15.80 -8.31 -25.20
CA ARG A 19 -14.52 -7.77 -25.71
C ARG A 19 -13.85 -6.83 -24.70
N ASP A 20 -14.64 -6.12 -23.91
CA ASP A 20 -14.21 -5.33 -22.75
C ASP A 20 -13.48 -6.18 -21.71
N MET A 21 -13.88 -7.45 -21.55
CA MET A 21 -13.25 -8.41 -20.67
C MET A 21 -12.10 -9.19 -21.32
N ALA A 22 -11.69 -8.88 -22.57
CA ALA A 22 -10.62 -9.60 -23.26
C ALA A 22 -9.31 -9.66 -22.45
N GLN A 23 -9.04 -8.60 -21.69
CA GLN A 23 -7.92 -8.52 -20.76
C GLN A 23 -7.97 -9.60 -19.66
N ALA A 24 -9.17 -10.01 -19.22
CA ALA A 24 -9.37 -11.09 -18.26
C ALA A 24 -8.99 -12.48 -18.77
N PHE A 25 -8.84 -12.61 -20.09
CA PHE A 25 -8.46 -13.84 -20.77
C PHE A 25 -7.05 -13.74 -21.40
N SER A 26 -6.28 -12.69 -21.07
CA SER A 26 -4.90 -12.52 -21.54
C SER A 26 -3.93 -13.42 -20.78
N GLU A 27 -3.19 -14.26 -21.50
CA GLU A 27 -2.12 -15.10 -20.94
C GLU A 27 -0.98 -14.24 -20.34
N GLU A 28 -0.65 -13.11 -20.98
CA GLU A 28 0.41 -12.21 -20.52
C GLU A 28 0.09 -11.60 -19.16
N GLU A 29 -1.18 -11.28 -18.90
CA GLU A 29 -1.61 -10.77 -17.59
C GLU A 29 -1.71 -11.86 -16.54
N ALA A 30 -2.20 -13.05 -16.92
CA ALA A 30 -2.28 -14.21 -16.04
C ALA A 30 -0.89 -14.65 -15.54
N ASP A 31 0.16 -14.31 -16.26
CA ASP A 31 1.56 -14.61 -15.94
C ASP A 31 2.23 -13.58 -15.01
N SER A 32 1.49 -12.58 -14.52
CA SER A 32 1.98 -11.56 -13.58
C SER A 32 1.33 -11.66 -12.20
N LEU A 33 2.11 -11.48 -11.12
CA LEU A 33 1.53 -11.39 -9.77
C LEU A 33 0.82 -10.05 -9.58
N PRO A 34 -0.33 -10.02 -8.89
CA PRO A 34 -0.91 -8.76 -8.46
C PRO A 34 0.05 -8.05 -7.48
N PRO A 35 -0.02 -6.71 -7.41
CA PRO A 35 0.78 -5.95 -6.44
C PRO A 35 0.40 -6.31 -4.99
N TYR A 36 1.38 -6.29 -4.09
CA TYR A 36 1.22 -6.54 -2.64
C TYR A 36 0.10 -5.70 -2.00
N ARG A 37 -0.74 -6.31 -1.15
CA ARG A 37 -1.87 -5.68 -0.44
C ARG A 37 -1.64 -5.64 1.08
N ASN A 38 -2.45 -4.88 1.83
CA ASN A 38 -2.40 -4.91 3.31
C ASN A 38 -3.10 -6.15 3.89
N THR A 39 -3.92 -6.82 3.09
CA THR A 39 -4.59 -8.10 3.36
C THR A 39 -4.11 -9.10 2.32
N ASP A 40 -2.84 -9.44 2.37
CA ASP A 40 -2.38 -10.67 1.72
C ASP A 40 -2.91 -11.84 2.55
N CYS A 41 -3.58 -12.80 1.90
CA CYS A 41 -4.12 -13.98 2.57
C CYS A 41 -2.96 -14.82 3.11
N ALA A 42 -2.54 -14.55 4.34
CA ALA A 42 -1.60 -15.37 5.06
C ALA A 42 -2.34 -16.59 5.62
N ILE A 43 -1.72 -17.76 5.51
CA ILE A 43 -2.17 -18.93 6.25
C ILE A 43 -1.71 -18.73 7.70
N GLU A 44 -2.61 -18.21 8.53
CA GLU A 44 -2.38 -18.07 9.96
C GLU A 44 -2.40 -19.44 10.63
N LEU A 45 -1.45 -19.68 11.52
CA LEU A 45 -1.34 -20.93 12.27
C LEU A 45 -1.83 -20.71 13.69
N ILE A 46 -2.44 -21.74 14.27
CA ILE A 46 -2.87 -21.73 15.66
C ILE A 46 -1.64 -21.48 16.57
N PRO A 47 -1.64 -20.44 17.44
CA PRO A 47 -0.48 -20.14 18.28
C PRO A 47 -0.08 -21.31 19.18
N GLY A 48 1.20 -21.67 19.18
CA GLY A 48 1.76 -22.74 20.01
C GLY A 48 1.66 -24.15 19.42
N GLU A 49 0.99 -24.34 18.29
CA GLU A 49 0.92 -25.65 17.62
C GLU A 49 2.23 -26.04 16.93
N ARG A 50 2.51 -27.35 16.90
CA ARG A 50 3.72 -27.86 16.24
C ARG A 50 3.52 -27.92 14.73
N LEU A 51 4.50 -27.43 13.97
CA LEU A 51 4.48 -27.54 12.51
C LEU A 51 4.45 -29.03 12.08
N PRO A 52 3.56 -29.39 11.14
CA PRO A 52 3.45 -30.76 10.67
C PRO A 52 4.70 -31.17 9.90
N LYS A 53 5.12 -32.43 10.02
CA LYS A 53 6.19 -32.98 9.19
C LYS A 53 5.65 -33.33 7.80
N GLY A 54 6.25 -32.76 6.75
CA GLY A 54 5.89 -33.08 5.38
C GLY A 54 6.26 -34.53 5.02
N LYS A 55 5.35 -35.26 4.36
CA LYS A 55 5.61 -36.61 3.86
C LYS A 55 6.41 -36.56 2.56
N LEU A 56 7.61 -37.12 2.53
CA LEU A 56 8.38 -37.22 1.29
C LEU A 56 7.80 -38.34 0.41
N TYR A 57 7.48 -38.00 -0.84
CA TYR A 57 7.07 -38.97 -1.86
C TYR A 57 8.23 -39.26 -2.80
N THR A 58 8.37 -40.52 -3.21
CA THR A 58 9.33 -40.92 -4.24
C THR A 58 8.91 -40.34 -5.58
N MET A 59 9.85 -39.73 -6.31
CA MET A 59 9.62 -39.17 -7.64
C MET A 59 10.45 -39.91 -8.69
N SER A 60 9.83 -40.22 -9.81
CA SER A 60 10.49 -40.71 -11.03
C SER A 60 11.37 -39.62 -11.67
N PRO A 61 12.30 -39.98 -12.57
CA PRO A 61 13.11 -39.01 -13.29
C PRO A 61 12.27 -37.99 -14.08
N ALA A 62 11.18 -38.42 -14.71
CA ALA A 62 10.27 -37.56 -15.47
C ALA A 62 9.54 -36.54 -14.56
N GLU A 63 9.04 -36.99 -13.41
CA GLU A 63 8.42 -36.10 -12.42
C GLU A 63 9.41 -35.08 -11.85
N ARG A 64 10.67 -35.49 -11.63
CA ARG A 64 11.72 -34.58 -11.15
C ARG A 64 12.07 -33.51 -12.18
N GLN A 65 12.09 -33.87 -13.46
CA GLN A 65 12.31 -32.92 -14.55
C GLN A 65 11.16 -31.91 -14.64
N GLU A 66 9.91 -32.38 -14.55
CA GLU A 66 8.73 -31.50 -14.58
C GLU A 66 8.68 -30.59 -13.35
N LEU A 67 9.07 -31.09 -12.18
CA LEU A 67 9.19 -30.29 -10.96
C LEU A 67 10.20 -29.15 -11.12
N ARG A 68 11.39 -29.44 -11.68
CA ARG A 68 12.40 -28.40 -11.95
C ARG A 68 11.88 -27.36 -12.93
N LYS A 69 11.29 -27.80 -14.04
CA LYS A 69 10.68 -26.91 -15.03
C LYS A 69 9.61 -26.01 -14.40
N PHE A 70 8.76 -26.55 -13.52
CA PHE A 70 7.78 -25.77 -12.78
C PHE A 70 8.44 -24.74 -11.86
N ILE A 71 9.46 -25.16 -11.09
CA ILE A 71 10.16 -24.27 -10.16
C ILE A 71 10.84 -23.12 -10.92
N ASP A 72 11.62 -23.42 -11.95
CA ASP A 72 12.37 -22.43 -12.71
C ASP A 72 11.43 -21.41 -13.36
N LYS A 73 10.35 -21.90 -14.00
CA LYS A 73 9.31 -21.06 -14.62
C LYS A 73 8.62 -20.14 -13.61
N ASN A 74 8.26 -20.64 -12.43
CA ASN A 74 7.55 -19.84 -11.43
C ASN A 74 8.48 -18.93 -10.62
N LEU A 75 9.77 -19.26 -10.51
CA LEU A 75 10.79 -18.36 -9.96
C LEU A 75 11.03 -17.17 -10.90
N GLU A 76 11.17 -17.43 -12.20
CA GLU A 76 11.34 -16.39 -13.23
C GLU A 76 10.14 -15.43 -13.26
N ARG A 77 8.92 -15.96 -13.13
CA ARG A 77 7.67 -15.17 -13.02
C ARG A 77 7.48 -14.47 -11.67
N GLY A 78 8.30 -14.78 -10.67
CA GLY A 78 8.15 -14.27 -9.30
C GLY A 78 6.98 -14.87 -8.50
N PHE A 79 6.30 -15.91 -9.02
CA PHE A 79 5.14 -16.57 -8.40
C PHE A 79 5.53 -17.34 -7.13
N ILE A 80 6.76 -17.81 -7.07
CA ILE A 80 7.34 -18.47 -5.91
C ILE A 80 8.68 -17.83 -5.56
N ARG A 81 9.13 -18.05 -4.32
CA ARG A 81 10.45 -17.64 -3.83
C ARG A 81 11.02 -18.71 -2.89
N PRO A 82 12.33 -18.71 -2.62
CA PRO A 82 12.90 -19.56 -1.57
C PRO A 82 12.15 -19.39 -0.24
N ALA A 83 11.80 -20.52 0.37
CA ALA A 83 10.99 -20.53 1.58
C ALA A 83 11.79 -19.97 2.77
N SER A 84 11.12 -19.14 3.59
CA SER A 84 11.64 -18.65 4.87
C SER A 84 11.09 -19.44 6.08
N SER A 85 10.21 -20.43 5.84
CA SER A 85 9.56 -21.23 6.87
C SER A 85 10.34 -22.51 7.20
N LEU A 86 10.15 -23.02 8.42
CA LEU A 86 10.69 -24.32 8.87
C LEU A 86 9.87 -25.53 8.37
N HIS A 87 8.85 -25.30 7.53
CA HIS A 87 7.95 -26.33 7.00
C HIS A 87 7.99 -26.35 5.46
N ALA A 88 8.05 -27.56 4.91
CA ALA A 88 7.90 -27.82 3.48
C ALA A 88 6.67 -28.71 3.23
N ALA A 89 5.73 -28.20 2.43
CA ALA A 89 4.59 -28.98 1.98
C ALA A 89 5.05 -30.01 0.93
N PRO A 90 4.56 -31.26 0.99
CA PRO A 90 4.97 -32.28 0.04
C PRO A 90 4.34 -32.04 -1.34
N VAL A 91 5.08 -32.41 -2.38
CA VAL A 91 4.62 -32.32 -3.78
C VAL A 91 4.44 -33.73 -4.34
N LEU A 92 3.37 -33.93 -5.10
CA LEU A 92 3.08 -35.15 -5.85
C LEU A 92 2.56 -34.82 -7.24
N PHE A 93 2.65 -35.77 -8.17
CA PHE A 93 2.13 -35.61 -9.52
C PHE A 93 0.93 -36.51 -9.77
N VAL A 94 -0.06 -35.96 -10.47
CA VAL A 94 -1.23 -36.70 -10.97
C VAL A 94 -1.23 -36.63 -12.49
N LYS A 95 -1.46 -37.77 -13.15
CA LYS A 95 -1.60 -37.80 -14.61
C LYS A 95 -2.91 -37.13 -15.03
N LYS A 96 -2.80 -36.17 -15.93
CA LYS A 96 -3.93 -35.57 -16.64
C LYS A 96 -4.46 -36.55 -17.70
N LYS A 97 -5.66 -36.28 -18.22
CA LYS A 97 -6.29 -37.09 -19.29
C LYS A 97 -5.51 -37.03 -20.61
N ASP A 98 -4.80 -35.92 -20.87
CA ASP A 98 -3.95 -35.69 -22.04
C ASP A 98 -2.56 -36.36 -21.95
N GLY A 99 -2.29 -37.10 -20.85
CA GLY A 99 -1.00 -37.73 -20.60
C GLY A 99 0.04 -36.83 -19.91
N GLY A 100 -0.26 -35.54 -19.72
CA GLY A 100 0.59 -34.61 -18.98
C GLY A 100 0.61 -34.85 -17.48
N LEU A 101 1.58 -34.27 -16.78
CA LEU A 101 1.67 -34.32 -15.32
C LEU A 101 1.10 -33.03 -14.72
N ARG A 102 0.27 -33.15 -13.68
CA ARG A 102 -0.21 -32.04 -12.85
C ARG A 102 0.51 -32.08 -11.52
N LEU A 103 1.24 -31.02 -11.20
CA LEU A 103 1.84 -30.82 -9.89
C LEU A 103 0.72 -30.55 -8.87
N CYS A 104 0.72 -31.30 -7.77
CA CYS A 104 -0.22 -31.15 -6.67
C CYS A 104 0.55 -30.98 -5.36
N THR A 105 0.28 -29.87 -4.65
CA THR A 105 0.88 -29.60 -3.35
C THR A 105 -0.05 -30.07 -2.24
N GLY A 106 0.48 -30.88 -1.32
CA GLY A 106 -0.28 -31.49 -0.23
C GLY A 106 -0.43 -30.58 0.99
N PHE A 107 -1.39 -29.65 0.97
CA PHE A 107 -1.62 -28.73 2.09
C PHE A 107 -2.36 -29.33 3.29
N ARG A 108 -2.80 -30.59 3.24
CA ARG A 108 -3.62 -31.20 4.31
C ARG A 108 -3.00 -31.09 5.71
N GLY A 109 -1.68 -31.25 5.80
CA GLY A 109 -0.97 -31.11 7.07
C GLY A 109 -1.04 -29.68 7.60
N ILE A 110 -0.76 -28.69 6.75
CA ILE A 110 -0.77 -27.28 7.17
C ILE A 110 -2.20 -26.82 7.49
N SER A 111 -3.20 -27.22 6.68
CA SER A 111 -4.60 -26.87 6.89
C SER A 111 -5.16 -27.37 8.23
N ALA A 112 -4.62 -28.46 8.79
CA ALA A 112 -5.05 -28.98 10.09
C ALA A 112 -4.59 -28.13 11.28
N VAL A 113 -3.52 -27.34 11.10
CA VAL A 113 -2.97 -26.43 12.11
C VAL A 113 -3.19 -24.96 11.75
N SER A 114 -3.95 -24.69 10.67
CA SER A 114 -4.34 -23.36 10.26
C SER A 114 -5.54 -22.87 11.06
N MET A 115 -5.58 -21.58 11.34
CA MET A 115 -6.78 -20.93 11.87
C MET A 115 -7.90 -21.02 10.84
N THR A 116 -9.06 -21.53 11.25
CA THR A 116 -10.21 -21.66 10.35
C THR A 116 -10.94 -20.32 10.29
N ASN A 117 -10.98 -19.71 9.10
CA ASN A 117 -11.85 -18.58 8.85
C ASN A 117 -13.29 -19.08 8.64
N ALA A 118 -14.14 -18.94 9.64
CA ALA A 118 -15.54 -19.39 9.62
C ALA A 118 -16.50 -18.36 8.98
N TYR A 119 -16.00 -17.50 8.10
CA TYR A 119 -16.84 -16.59 7.33
C TYR A 119 -17.85 -17.40 6.50
N PRO A 120 -19.16 -17.09 6.55
CA PRO A 120 -20.17 -17.87 5.85
C PRO A 120 -19.98 -17.72 4.35
N ILE A 121 -19.63 -18.83 3.68
CA ILE A 121 -19.60 -18.91 2.23
C ILE A 121 -21.04 -19.19 1.75
N PRO A 122 -21.54 -18.48 0.71
CA PRO A 122 -22.85 -18.75 0.15
C PRO A 122 -23.04 -20.23 -0.20
N LEU A 123 -24.24 -20.77 0.02
CA LEU A 123 -24.51 -22.16 -0.30
C LEU A 123 -24.33 -22.37 -1.81
N ILE A 124 -23.66 -23.46 -2.18
CA ILE A 124 -23.42 -23.78 -3.59
C ILE A 124 -24.72 -23.87 -4.39
N ARG A 125 -25.83 -24.26 -3.77
CA ARG A 125 -27.15 -24.29 -4.39
C ARG A 125 -27.65 -22.90 -4.78
N ASP A 126 -27.40 -21.90 -3.94
CA ASP A 126 -27.82 -20.53 -4.19
C ASP A 126 -26.96 -19.92 -5.31
N LEU A 127 -25.64 -20.17 -5.27
CA LEU A 127 -24.73 -19.79 -6.36
C LEU A 127 -25.12 -20.43 -7.68
N LEU A 128 -25.39 -21.74 -7.67
CA LEU A 128 -25.80 -22.47 -8.87
C LEU A 128 -27.16 -22.01 -9.40
N ARG A 129 -28.07 -21.56 -8.54
CA ARG A 129 -29.39 -21.06 -8.98
C ARG A 129 -29.27 -19.80 -9.81
N VAL A 130 -28.38 -18.88 -9.44
CA VAL A 130 -28.04 -17.68 -10.23
C VAL A 130 -27.44 -18.10 -11.57
N VAL A 131 -26.53 -19.07 -11.57
CA VAL A 131 -25.90 -19.58 -12.79
C VAL A 131 -26.95 -20.25 -13.68
N THR A 132 -27.82 -21.14 -13.19
CA THR A 132 -28.79 -21.89 -14.02
C THR A 132 -29.83 -21.07 -14.80
N GLN A 133 -29.88 -19.73 -14.61
CA GLN A 133 -30.71 -18.84 -15.42
C GLN A 133 -30.06 -18.42 -16.74
N GLY A 134 -28.76 -18.68 -16.94
CA GLY A 134 -28.04 -18.35 -18.18
C GLY A 134 -28.18 -19.41 -19.28
N GLU A 135 -28.05 -18.98 -20.53
CA GLU A 135 -28.04 -19.89 -21.70
C GLU A 135 -26.61 -20.38 -22.05
N VAL A 136 -25.57 -19.64 -21.63
CA VAL A 136 -24.16 -19.95 -21.87
C VAL A 136 -23.37 -19.84 -20.57
N PHE A 137 -22.51 -20.83 -20.29
CA PHE A 137 -21.66 -20.87 -19.09
C PHE A 137 -20.19 -20.94 -19.47
N SER A 138 -19.42 -19.94 -19.06
CA SER A 138 -17.96 -19.97 -19.09
C SER A 138 -17.43 -20.01 -17.66
N PHE A 139 -16.54 -20.96 -17.38
CA PHE A 139 -15.84 -21.08 -16.10
C PHE A 139 -14.35 -20.94 -16.37
N SER A 140 -13.79 -19.74 -16.19
CA SER A 140 -12.35 -19.55 -16.11
C SER A 140 -11.95 -19.41 -14.64
N ILE A 141 -11.16 -20.37 -14.15
CA ILE A 141 -10.59 -20.36 -12.79
C ILE A 141 -9.21 -19.65 -12.79
N GLU A 142 -8.74 -19.15 -13.94
CA GLU A 142 -7.41 -18.53 -14.05
C GLU A 142 -7.31 -17.22 -13.25
N ARG A 143 -8.43 -16.54 -12.96
CA ARG A 143 -8.48 -15.27 -12.22
C ARG A 143 -9.10 -15.32 -10.82
N SER A 144 -9.47 -16.49 -10.27
CA SER A 144 -10.31 -16.55 -9.04
C SER A 144 -9.68 -15.98 -7.74
N PHE A 145 -8.48 -15.41 -7.77
CA PHE A 145 -7.84 -14.78 -6.60
C PHE A 145 -7.29 -13.36 -6.85
N SER A 146 -7.45 -12.75 -8.03
CA SER A 146 -6.77 -11.48 -8.38
C SER A 146 -7.63 -10.22 -8.42
N SER A 147 -8.93 -10.30 -8.14
CA SER A 147 -9.88 -9.19 -8.37
C SER A 147 -9.52 -7.86 -7.69
N ILE A 148 -9.84 -6.75 -8.37
CA ILE A 148 -9.69 -5.35 -7.95
C ILE A 148 -10.05 -5.21 -6.46
N ARG A 149 -9.16 -4.59 -5.69
CA ARG A 149 -9.32 -4.49 -4.23
C ARG A 149 -10.38 -3.44 -3.90
N GLU A 150 -11.45 -3.85 -3.23
CA GLU A 150 -12.36 -2.92 -2.56
C GLU A 150 -11.64 -2.27 -1.36
N VAL A 151 -11.64 -0.93 -1.32
CA VAL A 151 -11.00 -0.15 -0.27
C VAL A 151 -12.02 0.86 0.27
N PRO A 152 -12.40 0.81 1.56
CA PRO A 152 -13.24 1.85 2.12
C PRO A 152 -12.51 3.20 2.05
N PHE A 153 -13.18 4.22 1.55
CA PHE A 153 -12.68 5.58 1.50
C PHE A 153 -13.17 6.33 2.75
N ASP A 154 -12.44 6.12 3.85
CA ASP A 154 -12.80 6.61 5.18
C ASP A 154 -11.94 7.80 5.64
N MET A 155 -12.00 8.13 6.93
CA MET A 155 -11.21 9.21 7.54
C MET A 155 -9.73 8.87 7.77
N ALA A 156 -9.25 7.72 7.29
CA ALA A 156 -7.87 7.24 7.40
C ALA A 156 -7.32 7.32 8.84
N THR A 157 -7.99 6.64 9.77
CA THR A 157 -7.75 6.76 11.22
C THR A 157 -6.35 6.31 11.70
N THR A 158 -5.66 5.52 10.88
CA THR A 158 -4.28 5.04 11.11
C THR A 158 -3.21 5.91 10.42
N SER A 159 -3.61 6.95 9.68
CA SER A 159 -2.69 7.86 9.01
C SER A 159 -2.01 8.80 10.00
N PHE A 160 -0.73 9.07 9.78
CA PHE A 160 -0.07 10.22 10.38
C PHE A 160 -0.36 11.47 9.53
N ASP A 161 -0.82 12.54 10.17
CA ASP A 161 -1.44 13.68 9.50
C ASP A 161 -1.04 15.02 10.13
N ASP A 162 0.15 15.08 10.72
CA ASP A 162 0.66 16.24 11.45
C ASP A 162 0.81 17.46 10.53
N GLN A 163 0.20 18.57 10.94
CA GLN A 163 0.30 19.87 10.28
C GLN A 163 1.44 20.74 10.82
N TYR A 164 2.04 20.34 11.94
CA TYR A 164 3.12 21.03 12.63
C TYR A 164 2.74 22.44 13.10
N ASN A 165 1.48 22.63 13.47
CA ASN A 165 0.93 23.92 13.88
C ASN A 165 1.54 24.34 15.22
N GLY A 166 2.33 25.41 15.20
CA GLY A 166 2.96 26.00 16.39
C GLY A 166 4.30 25.38 16.78
N CYS A 167 4.88 24.52 15.95
CA CYS A 167 6.18 23.90 16.20
C CYS A 167 7.10 23.87 14.99
N GLN A 168 6.84 24.71 13.99
CA GLN A 168 7.61 24.74 12.75
C GLN A 168 9.10 24.97 13.04
N ASP A 169 9.45 26.03 13.76
CA ASP A 169 10.84 26.37 14.10
C ASP A 169 11.53 25.23 14.88
N MET A 170 10.82 24.64 15.85
CA MET A 170 11.35 23.51 16.62
C MET A 170 11.61 22.28 15.76
N MET A 171 10.74 21.99 14.78
CA MET A 171 10.95 20.90 13.84
C MET A 171 12.10 21.21 12.88
N GLU A 172 12.22 22.45 12.39
CA GLU A 172 13.33 22.90 11.54
C GLU A 172 14.69 22.65 12.21
N ASP A 173 14.81 22.97 13.50
CA ASP A 173 16.02 22.70 14.29
C ASP A 173 16.38 21.20 14.36
N LYS A 174 15.39 20.31 14.21
CA LYS A 174 15.58 18.85 14.25
C LYS A 174 15.79 18.22 12.89
N VAL A 175 15.44 18.89 11.79
CA VAL A 175 15.52 18.36 10.41
C VAL A 175 16.91 17.78 10.13
N GLY A 176 17.98 18.53 10.42
CA GLY A 176 19.33 18.08 10.10
C GLY A 176 19.74 16.78 10.83
N ALA A 177 19.28 16.58 12.07
CA ALA A 177 19.54 15.35 12.81
C ALA A 177 18.69 14.18 12.30
N LEU A 178 17.43 14.44 11.99
CA LEU A 178 16.50 13.45 11.43
C LEU A 178 16.97 12.97 10.05
N LEU A 179 17.28 13.87 9.12
CA LEU A 179 17.76 13.50 7.78
C LEU A 179 19.01 12.61 7.84
N ARG A 180 19.95 12.86 8.76
CA ARG A 180 21.11 11.97 8.96
C ARG A 180 20.71 10.53 9.32
N THR A 181 19.67 10.36 10.12
CA THR A 181 19.15 9.03 10.46
C THR A 181 18.35 8.40 9.32
N GLU A 182 17.60 9.20 8.57
CA GLU A 182 16.76 8.73 7.48
C GLU A 182 17.60 8.34 6.24
N PHE A 183 18.72 9.03 6.00
CA PHE A 183 19.70 8.69 4.96
C PHE A 183 20.53 7.44 5.25
N ALA A 184 20.30 6.75 6.38
CA ALA A 184 20.77 5.37 6.52
C ALA A 184 20.16 4.46 5.44
N ASP A 185 18.99 4.81 4.91
CA ASP A 185 18.44 4.23 3.69
C ASP A 185 19.16 4.78 2.45
N THR A 186 19.86 3.90 1.73
CA THR A 186 20.65 4.25 0.54
C THR A 186 19.79 4.76 -0.63
N ILE A 187 18.54 4.31 -0.73
CA ILE A 187 17.61 4.75 -1.77
C ILE A 187 17.17 6.17 -1.46
N TYR A 188 16.76 6.43 -0.22
CA TYR A 188 16.39 7.78 0.20
C TYR A 188 17.56 8.76 -0.01
N ALA A 189 18.76 8.45 0.51
CA ALA A 189 19.93 9.33 0.34
C ALA A 189 20.21 9.68 -1.13
N LYS A 190 20.14 8.69 -2.03
CA LYS A 190 20.35 8.89 -3.47
C LYS A 190 19.25 9.74 -4.13
N VAL A 191 17.99 9.55 -3.74
CA VAL A 191 16.88 10.38 -4.25
C VAL A 191 17.06 11.82 -3.81
N TRP A 192 17.44 12.03 -2.54
CA TRP A 192 17.67 13.36 -2.01
C TRP A 192 18.82 14.09 -2.71
N GLU A 193 19.92 13.39 -2.98
CA GLU A 193 21.05 13.92 -3.75
C GLU A 193 20.62 14.35 -5.17
N ASN A 194 19.88 13.50 -5.88
CA ASN A 194 19.36 13.83 -7.21
C ASN A 194 18.40 15.03 -7.20
N ALA A 195 17.51 15.08 -6.21
CA ALA A 195 16.58 16.20 -6.04
C ALA A 195 17.32 17.51 -5.71
N THR A 196 18.41 17.43 -4.93
CA THR A 196 19.28 18.58 -4.63
C THR A 196 19.98 19.08 -5.89
N ALA A 197 20.54 18.19 -6.69
CA ALA A 197 21.16 18.56 -7.97
C ALA A 197 20.14 19.22 -8.92
N LYS A 198 18.94 18.65 -9.03
CA LYS A 198 17.87 19.23 -9.84
C LYS A 198 17.45 20.61 -9.35
N TRP A 199 17.32 20.79 -8.03
CA TRP A 199 17.04 22.09 -7.42
C TRP A 199 18.11 23.12 -7.76
N ASP A 200 19.39 22.74 -7.66
CA ASP A 200 20.51 23.64 -7.95
C ASP A 200 20.55 24.12 -9.39
N GLU A 201 20.16 23.26 -10.35
CA GLU A 201 20.03 23.63 -11.77
C GLU A 201 18.92 24.65 -12.01
N MET A 202 17.81 24.54 -11.28
CA MET A 202 16.58 25.23 -11.65
C MET A 202 16.24 26.45 -10.77
N LYS A 203 16.81 26.55 -9.57
CA LYS A 203 16.50 27.63 -8.60
C LYS A 203 16.79 29.03 -9.11
N ALA A 204 17.66 29.17 -10.12
CA ALA A 204 17.98 30.45 -10.74
C ALA A 204 16.92 30.93 -11.75
N SER A 205 16.14 30.01 -12.32
CA SER A 205 15.12 30.30 -13.34
C SER A 205 13.68 30.11 -12.85
N ALA A 206 13.48 29.39 -11.74
CA ALA A 206 12.18 29.16 -11.13
C ALA A 206 11.63 30.39 -10.40
N SER A 207 10.30 30.54 -10.40
CA SER A 207 9.61 31.58 -9.65
C SER A 207 9.38 31.12 -8.21
N VAL A 208 10.46 31.09 -7.42
CA VAL A 208 10.45 30.55 -6.07
C VAL A 208 9.78 31.52 -5.08
N PRO A 209 8.73 31.12 -4.35
CA PRO A 209 8.17 31.93 -3.28
C PRO A 209 9.23 32.26 -2.21
N LYS A 210 9.22 33.49 -1.69
CA LYS A 210 10.25 33.97 -0.73
C LYS A 210 10.39 33.11 0.53
N ASP A 211 9.27 32.54 0.99
CA ASP A 211 9.23 31.72 2.21
C ASP A 211 9.54 30.24 1.95
N LEU A 212 9.76 29.85 0.68
CA LEU A 212 10.06 28.46 0.32
C LEU A 212 11.56 28.20 0.51
N LYS A 213 11.90 27.55 1.62
CA LYS A 213 13.27 27.11 1.90
C LYS A 213 13.72 26.05 0.89
N PRO A 214 15.02 25.98 0.55
CA PRO A 214 15.58 24.97 -0.34
C PRO A 214 15.18 23.54 0.03
N GLU A 215 15.19 23.20 1.32
CA GLU A 215 14.87 21.86 1.82
C GLU A 215 13.41 21.46 1.54
N TYR A 216 12.49 22.43 1.51
CA TYR A 216 11.09 22.22 1.15
C TYR A 216 10.94 21.90 -0.34
N ALA A 217 11.61 22.68 -1.19
CA ALA A 217 11.63 22.44 -2.63
C ALA A 217 12.27 21.09 -2.99
N ILE A 218 13.37 20.74 -2.32
CA ILE A 218 14.06 19.46 -2.50
C ILE A 218 13.16 18.30 -2.08
N ALA A 219 12.39 18.41 -0.99
CA ALA A 219 11.44 17.38 -0.58
C ALA A 219 10.33 17.15 -1.63
N ALA A 220 9.79 18.23 -2.23
CA ALA A 220 8.82 18.13 -3.32
C ALA A 220 9.42 17.46 -4.57
N LEU A 221 10.63 17.86 -4.98
CA LEU A 221 11.36 17.20 -6.08
C LEU A 221 11.62 15.73 -5.78
N ALA A 222 12.08 15.40 -4.58
CA ALA A 222 12.35 14.04 -4.16
C ALA A 222 11.07 13.16 -4.19
N TYR A 223 9.92 13.73 -3.85
CA TYR A 223 8.64 13.03 -3.90
C TYR A 223 8.24 12.64 -5.34
N THR A 224 8.54 13.47 -6.34
CA THR A 224 8.16 13.18 -7.74
C THR A 224 9.11 12.20 -8.46
N ARG A 225 10.22 11.79 -7.83
CA ARG A 225 11.22 10.90 -8.46
C ARG A 225 10.73 9.44 -8.52
N LYS A 226 10.40 8.94 -9.71
CA LYS A 226 9.78 7.61 -9.92
C LYS A 226 10.75 6.42 -9.77
N GLU A 227 12.00 6.56 -10.19
CA GLU A 227 12.96 5.46 -10.36
C GLU A 227 13.36 4.76 -9.05
N ALA A 228 13.07 5.40 -7.92
CA ALA A 228 13.42 4.94 -6.59
C ALA A 228 12.20 4.57 -5.73
N PHE A 229 10.97 4.80 -6.22
CA PHE A 229 9.72 4.53 -5.51
C PHE A 229 9.61 5.16 -4.10
N LEU A 230 10.39 6.19 -3.78
CA LEU A 230 10.42 6.82 -2.45
C LEU A 230 9.03 7.31 -2.01
N TYR A 231 8.28 7.93 -2.92
CA TYR A 231 6.90 8.37 -2.67
C TYR A 231 5.98 7.22 -2.25
N ARG A 232 6.18 6.03 -2.83
CA ARG A 232 5.39 4.84 -2.53
C ARG A 232 5.68 4.37 -1.11
N ASP A 233 6.95 4.37 -0.71
CA ASP A 233 7.39 3.89 0.59
C ASP A 233 7.03 4.90 1.70
N LEU A 234 7.18 6.21 1.43
CA LEU A 234 6.65 7.29 2.26
C LEU A 234 5.14 7.12 2.46
N ASN A 235 4.36 7.10 1.38
CA ASN A 235 2.89 7.03 1.48
C ASN A 235 2.42 5.74 2.15
N ARG A 236 3.16 4.63 2.02
CA ARG A 236 2.89 3.39 2.76
C ARG A 236 3.13 3.58 4.26
N ALA A 237 4.24 4.21 4.63
CA ALA A 237 4.60 4.47 6.01
C ALA A 237 3.62 5.46 6.67
N VAL A 238 3.22 6.53 5.97
CA VAL A 238 2.29 7.55 6.47
C VAL A 238 0.93 6.94 6.85
N ARG A 239 0.38 6.05 6.01
CA ARG A 239 -0.90 5.34 6.27
C ARG A 239 -0.92 4.51 7.56
N LYS A 240 0.24 4.11 8.08
CA LYS A 240 0.39 3.30 9.29
C LYS A 240 0.91 4.09 10.49
N ALA A 241 1.64 5.18 10.23
CA ALA A 241 2.35 5.91 11.27
C ALA A 241 1.42 6.53 12.32
N GLY A 242 0.13 6.70 12.01
CA GLY A 242 -0.88 7.19 12.93
C GLY A 242 -1.60 6.12 13.75
N GLU A 243 -1.19 4.85 13.69
CA GLU A 243 -1.70 3.78 14.57
C GLU A 243 -1.49 4.14 16.05
N SER A 244 -0.31 4.66 16.41
CA SER A 244 0.00 5.20 17.74
C SER A 244 1.19 6.16 17.70
N GLU A 245 1.32 7.03 18.71
CA GLU A 245 2.51 7.88 18.86
C GLU A 245 3.79 7.05 19.01
N GLU A 246 3.74 5.91 19.72
CA GLU A 246 4.88 5.00 19.87
C GLU A 246 5.33 4.42 18.52
N TYR A 247 4.38 3.99 17.69
CA TYR A 247 4.69 3.49 16.35
C TYR A 247 5.31 4.59 15.48
N TYR A 248 4.76 5.82 15.52
CA TYR A 248 5.37 6.97 14.85
C TYR A 248 6.82 7.21 15.31
N LEU A 249 7.06 7.27 16.61
CA LEU A 249 8.38 7.57 17.16
C LEU A 249 9.41 6.50 16.77
N ARG A 250 9.04 5.22 16.83
CA ARG A 250 9.97 4.10 16.63
C ARG A 250 10.11 3.63 15.18
N ALA A 251 9.01 3.54 14.43
CA ALA A 251 8.95 2.84 13.14
C ALA A 251 8.74 3.77 11.94
N PHE A 252 8.34 5.03 12.14
CA PHE A 252 8.22 5.98 11.03
C PHE A 252 9.57 6.64 10.73
N HIS A 253 10.24 6.19 9.67
CA HIS A 253 11.57 6.65 9.27
C HIS A 253 11.55 7.78 8.22
N PHE A 254 10.47 8.58 8.19
CA PHE A 254 10.29 9.72 7.28
C PHE A 254 9.82 10.98 8.01
N LYS A 255 10.27 11.18 9.25
CA LYS A 255 9.85 12.30 10.11
C LYS A 255 10.27 13.65 9.52
N ALA A 256 11.51 13.76 9.04
CA ALA A 256 11.98 14.96 8.37
C ALA A 256 11.34 15.09 6.98
N PHE A 257 11.31 14.02 6.17
CA PHE A 257 10.68 14.07 4.85
C PHE A 257 9.22 14.56 4.93
N HIS A 258 8.42 13.95 5.82
CA HIS A 258 7.01 14.31 6.01
C HIS A 258 6.87 15.79 6.44
N PHE A 259 7.71 16.25 7.37
CA PHE A 259 7.72 17.65 7.77
C PHE A 259 8.03 18.60 6.62
N LEU A 260 9.14 18.36 5.91
CA LEU A 260 9.59 19.22 4.82
C LEU A 260 8.57 19.27 3.68
N LEU A 261 7.98 18.13 3.33
CA LEU A 261 6.95 18.07 2.29
C LEU A 261 5.66 18.78 2.73
N THR A 262 5.20 18.59 3.97
CA THR A 262 4.06 19.33 4.51
C THR A 262 4.30 20.84 4.48
N ARG A 263 5.49 21.31 4.86
CA ARG A 263 5.85 22.73 4.81
C ARG A 263 5.93 23.26 3.38
N ALA A 264 6.45 22.47 2.44
CA ALA A 264 6.46 22.83 1.03
C ALA A 264 5.04 23.13 0.52
N LEU A 265 4.09 22.22 0.76
CA LEU A 265 2.70 22.39 0.34
C LEU A 265 2.02 23.59 1.00
N GLN A 266 2.24 23.79 2.31
CA GLN A 266 1.70 24.94 3.04
C GLN A 266 2.20 26.28 2.45
N VAL A 267 3.49 26.39 2.11
CA VAL A 267 4.08 27.60 1.52
C VAL A 267 3.59 27.82 0.09
N LEU A 268 3.57 26.78 -0.74
CA LEU A 268 3.09 26.87 -2.12
C LEU A 268 1.61 27.31 -2.15
N ARG A 269 0.76 26.67 -1.34
CA ARG A 269 -0.64 27.03 -1.18
C ARG A 269 -0.81 28.46 -0.68
N ALA A 270 0.00 28.92 0.28
CA ALA A 270 -0.09 30.29 0.80
C ALA A 270 0.18 31.34 -0.29
N ASN A 271 1.00 31.02 -1.28
CA ASN A 271 1.35 31.90 -2.41
C ASN A 271 0.51 31.66 -3.68
N ALA A 272 -0.30 30.59 -3.73
CA ALA A 272 -1.13 30.26 -4.89
C ALA A 272 -2.36 31.17 -5.05
N SER A 273 -2.74 31.42 -6.31
CA SER A 273 -4.01 31.99 -6.73
C SER A 273 -4.43 31.34 -8.06
N PRO A 274 -5.60 30.67 -8.15
CA PRO A 274 -6.61 30.48 -7.09
C PRO A 274 -6.11 29.60 -5.93
N LYS A 275 -6.87 29.59 -4.82
CA LYS A 275 -6.56 28.75 -3.64
C LYS A 275 -7.04 27.32 -3.77
N CYS A 276 -8.06 27.10 -4.59
CA CYS A 276 -8.65 25.78 -4.82
C CYS A 276 -8.53 25.43 -6.29
N HIS A 277 -8.36 24.13 -6.56
CA HIS A 277 -8.19 23.58 -7.89
C HIS A 277 -9.09 22.36 -8.06
N GLU A 278 -9.74 22.26 -9.23
CA GLU A 278 -10.28 20.98 -9.67
C GLU A 278 -9.14 20.16 -10.30
N THR A 279 -8.99 18.92 -9.85
CA THR A 279 -7.90 18.02 -10.23
C THR A 279 -8.41 16.60 -10.32
N TYR A 280 -7.67 15.73 -11.00
CA TYR A 280 -8.08 14.38 -11.34
C TYR A 280 -7.05 13.36 -10.88
N ARG A 281 -7.52 12.19 -10.44
CA ARG A 281 -6.65 11.09 -10.02
C ARG A 281 -7.23 9.76 -10.47
N GLY A 282 -6.55 9.10 -11.40
CA GLY A 282 -6.83 7.70 -11.75
C GLY A 282 -6.09 6.73 -10.85
N VAL A 283 -6.74 5.63 -10.49
CA VAL A 283 -6.18 4.54 -9.70
C VAL A 283 -6.45 3.21 -10.39
N ARG A 284 -5.41 2.41 -10.56
CA ARG A 284 -5.49 1.02 -11.05
C ARG A 284 -5.32 0.03 -9.90
N GLY A 285 -6.07 -1.07 -9.94
CA GLY A 285 -6.02 -2.18 -9.00
C GLY A 285 -6.80 -1.97 -7.70
N ALA A 286 -7.52 -0.87 -7.54
CA ALA A 286 -8.35 -0.58 -6.38
C ALA A 286 -9.68 0.08 -6.79
N SER A 287 -10.77 -0.42 -6.21
CA SER A 287 -12.11 0.17 -6.26
C SER A 287 -12.40 0.78 -4.89
N PHE A 288 -12.52 2.10 -4.80
CA PHE A 288 -12.84 2.74 -3.54
C PHE A 288 -14.34 2.72 -3.28
N ILE A 289 -14.73 2.31 -2.09
CA ILE A 289 -16.11 2.33 -1.62
C ILE A 289 -16.30 3.61 -0.81
N ALA A 290 -17.23 4.46 -1.23
CA ALA A 290 -17.56 5.71 -0.57
C ALA A 290 -19.07 5.92 -0.62
N GLU A 291 -19.64 6.58 0.40
CA GLU A 291 -21.04 6.99 0.37
C GLU A 291 -21.16 8.52 0.19
N PRO A 292 -22.12 9.01 -0.63
CA PRO A 292 -22.36 10.45 -0.75
C PRO A 292 -22.63 11.11 0.60
N SER A 293 -22.12 12.33 0.77
CA SER A 293 -22.13 13.12 2.01
C SER A 293 -21.22 12.64 3.15
N GLU A 294 -20.58 11.47 3.04
CA GLU A 294 -19.57 11.08 4.01
C GLU A 294 -18.31 11.95 3.90
N LYS A 295 -17.61 12.03 5.04
CA LYS A 295 -16.30 12.66 5.12
C LYS A 295 -15.21 11.60 4.97
N ALA A 296 -14.22 11.92 4.14
CA ALA A 296 -13.12 11.03 3.87
C ALA A 296 -11.82 11.80 3.70
N ARG A 297 -10.70 11.07 3.85
CA ARG A 297 -9.35 11.57 3.63
C ARG A 297 -8.52 10.51 2.93
N PHE A 298 -7.53 10.94 2.16
CA PHE A 298 -6.56 10.00 1.62
C PHE A 298 -5.69 9.40 2.73
N GLY A 299 -5.27 10.19 3.74
CA GLY A 299 -4.38 9.70 4.79
C GLY A 299 -2.96 9.38 4.32
N TYR A 300 -2.52 10.07 3.28
CA TYR A 300 -1.17 10.10 2.73
C TYR A 300 -1.08 11.27 1.76
N PHE A 301 0.12 11.59 1.26
CA PHE A 301 0.26 12.62 0.23
C PHE A 301 -0.31 12.07 -1.09
N ALA A 302 -1.42 12.63 -1.56
CA ALA A 302 -2.12 12.13 -2.73
C ALA A 302 -1.81 12.99 -3.95
N SER A 303 -1.09 12.41 -4.91
CA SER A 303 -0.85 13.05 -6.21
C SER A 303 -2.13 13.10 -7.04
N SER A 304 -2.42 14.22 -7.65
CA SER A 304 -3.46 14.39 -8.66
C SER A 304 -2.95 15.31 -9.75
N SER A 305 -3.63 15.36 -10.90
CA SER A 305 -3.22 16.17 -12.05
C SER A 305 -4.28 17.20 -12.40
N LEU A 306 -3.89 18.39 -12.85
CA LEU A 306 -4.84 19.31 -13.51
C LEU A 306 -5.27 18.80 -14.89
N ASP A 307 -4.50 17.89 -15.48
CA ASP A 307 -4.80 17.25 -16.76
C ASP A 307 -5.52 15.91 -16.53
N LYS A 308 -6.76 15.85 -17.02
CA LYS A 308 -7.62 14.67 -16.89
C LYS A 308 -7.08 13.47 -17.65
N ASP A 309 -6.49 13.68 -18.83
CA ASP A 309 -5.98 12.60 -19.67
C ASP A 309 -4.73 11.99 -19.04
N GLN A 310 -3.86 12.85 -18.47
CA GLN A 310 -2.74 12.40 -17.65
C GLN A 310 -3.22 11.55 -16.48
N ALA A 311 -4.24 12.00 -15.73
CA ALA A 311 -4.81 11.21 -14.63
C ALA A 311 -5.39 9.86 -15.09
N MET A 312 -6.06 9.79 -16.25
CA MET A 312 -6.63 8.54 -16.78
C MET A 312 -5.56 7.49 -17.11
N SER A 313 -4.35 7.92 -17.51
CA SER A 313 -3.25 7.00 -17.80
C SER A 313 -2.84 6.14 -16.58
N PHE A 314 -3.06 6.66 -15.36
CA PHE A 314 -2.76 5.96 -14.11
C PHE A 314 -3.80 4.91 -13.71
N GLY A 315 -5.00 4.91 -14.30
CA GLY A 315 -6.05 3.91 -14.06
C GLY A 315 -7.45 4.48 -14.08
N LYS A 316 -8.43 3.58 -14.20
CA LYS A 316 -9.86 3.90 -14.23
C LYS A 316 -10.71 3.10 -13.24
N ASP A 317 -10.15 2.04 -12.64
CA ASP A 317 -10.80 1.21 -11.63
C ASP A 317 -11.41 2.05 -10.50
N THR A 318 -10.69 3.09 -10.07
CA THR A 318 -11.28 4.26 -9.42
C THR A 318 -10.77 5.52 -10.08
N PHE A 319 -11.67 6.42 -10.44
CA PHE A 319 -11.32 7.73 -10.96
C PHE A 319 -11.90 8.83 -10.06
N PHE A 320 -11.03 9.67 -9.51
CA PHE A 320 -11.45 10.79 -8.68
C PHE A 320 -11.48 12.09 -9.47
N THR A 321 -12.56 12.85 -9.31
CA THR A 321 -12.60 14.30 -9.57
C THR A 321 -12.55 15.00 -8.22
N ILE A 322 -11.55 15.83 -7.98
CA ILE A 322 -11.24 16.37 -6.66
C ILE A 322 -11.21 17.89 -6.74
N GLU A 323 -12.05 18.58 -5.97
CA GLU A 323 -11.86 19.99 -5.67
C GLU A 323 -11.04 20.11 -4.39
N THR A 324 -9.73 20.35 -4.51
CA THR A 324 -8.81 20.52 -3.38
C THR A 324 -8.52 22.00 -3.13
N CYS A 325 -8.52 22.41 -1.86
CA CYS A 325 -8.17 23.75 -1.41
C CYS A 325 -6.87 23.80 -0.60
N TYR A 326 -6.24 22.65 -0.36
CA TYR A 326 -4.99 22.53 0.40
C TYR A 326 -3.86 21.84 -0.37
N GLY A 327 -4.15 21.30 -1.56
CA GLY A 327 -3.15 20.80 -2.48
C GLY A 327 -2.19 21.90 -2.95
N GLY A 328 -0.91 21.55 -3.03
CA GLY A 328 0.12 22.42 -3.59
C GLY A 328 0.37 22.08 -5.06
N TYR A 329 0.34 23.07 -5.95
CA TYR A 329 0.78 22.89 -7.33
C TYR A 329 2.30 22.82 -7.39
N ILE A 330 2.83 21.66 -7.78
CA ILE A 330 4.26 21.35 -7.70
C ILE A 330 4.92 21.18 -9.07
N LYS A 331 4.30 21.68 -10.15
CA LYS A 331 4.88 21.62 -11.51
C LYS A 331 6.33 22.13 -11.55
N GLU A 332 6.59 23.28 -10.93
CA GLU A 332 7.95 23.82 -10.87
C GLU A 332 8.88 22.96 -10.00
N PHE A 333 8.37 22.12 -9.11
CA PHE A 333 9.20 21.30 -8.20
C PHE A 333 9.03 19.81 -8.49
N SER A 334 8.89 19.45 -9.77
CA SER A 334 8.68 18.08 -10.24
C SER A 334 9.73 17.63 -11.25
N PHE A 335 10.08 16.34 -11.22
CA PHE A 335 10.83 15.68 -12.31
C PHE A 335 9.98 15.48 -13.57
N PHE A 336 8.66 15.59 -13.46
CA PHE A 336 7.69 15.40 -14.54
C PHE A 336 6.71 16.59 -14.60
N PRO A 337 7.15 17.79 -15.04
CA PRO A 337 6.30 18.97 -15.11
C PRO A 337 5.03 18.79 -15.97
N GLU A 338 5.07 17.87 -16.94
CA GLU A 338 3.97 17.49 -17.82
C GLU A 338 2.83 16.75 -17.10
N GLU A 339 3.04 16.28 -15.88
CA GLU A 339 1.99 15.67 -15.07
C GLU A 339 1.06 16.72 -14.45
N GLU A 340 1.40 18.00 -14.52
CA GLU A 340 0.58 19.10 -13.97
C GLU A 340 0.15 18.80 -12.52
N GLU A 341 1.09 18.30 -11.72
CA GLU A 341 0.79 17.66 -10.44
C GLU A 341 0.35 18.67 -9.37
N ILE A 342 -0.81 18.38 -8.77
CA ILE A 342 -1.29 18.93 -7.51
C ILE A 342 -1.07 17.86 -6.44
N LEU A 343 -0.26 18.17 -5.44
CA LEU A 343 0.00 17.25 -4.35
C LEU A 343 -0.86 17.61 -3.13
N ILE A 344 -1.78 16.71 -2.79
CA ILE A 344 -2.75 16.89 -1.72
C ILE A 344 -2.17 16.37 -0.40
N PRO A 345 -2.19 17.15 0.69
CA PRO A 345 -1.64 16.72 1.97
C PRO A 345 -2.53 15.68 2.69
N PRO A 346 -1.98 14.87 3.61
CA PRO A 346 -2.71 13.80 4.30
C PRO A 346 -3.85 14.29 5.21
N PHE A 347 -3.84 15.58 5.58
CA PHE A 347 -4.79 16.18 6.51
C PHE A 347 -5.97 16.90 5.84
N GLU A 348 -6.00 17.01 4.51
CA GLU A 348 -7.18 17.60 3.84
C GLU A 348 -8.38 16.66 3.97
N GLU A 349 -9.49 17.22 4.43
CA GLU A 349 -10.77 16.54 4.57
C GLU A 349 -11.64 16.82 3.36
N PHE A 350 -12.28 15.79 2.83
CA PHE A 350 -13.19 15.88 1.69
C PHE A 350 -14.57 15.40 2.08
N GLN A 351 -15.59 16.06 1.55
CA GLN A 351 -16.94 15.51 1.47
C GLN A 351 -17.10 14.79 0.14
N VAL A 352 -17.63 13.58 0.19
CA VAL A 352 -17.99 12.81 -1.01
C VAL A 352 -19.24 13.45 -1.62
N ALA A 353 -19.10 14.10 -2.77
CA ALA A 353 -20.21 14.79 -3.42
C ALA A 353 -21.08 13.85 -4.25
N GLU A 354 -20.44 12.93 -4.97
CA GLU A 354 -21.11 12.00 -5.88
C GLU A 354 -20.27 10.73 -6.05
N VAL A 355 -20.93 9.59 -6.20
CA VAL A 355 -20.32 8.30 -6.53
C VAL A 355 -21.11 7.70 -7.70
N THR A 356 -20.43 7.42 -8.79
CA THR A 356 -21.04 6.93 -10.03
C THR A 356 -20.32 5.66 -10.47
N GLU A 357 -21.06 4.56 -10.64
CA GLU A 357 -20.51 3.35 -11.27
C GLU A 357 -20.32 3.59 -12.76
N THR A 358 -19.21 3.07 -13.30
CA THR A 358 -18.85 3.15 -14.71
C THR A 358 -18.48 1.75 -15.22
N PRO A 359 -18.49 1.51 -16.54
CA PRO A 359 -18.04 0.23 -17.09
C PRO A 359 -16.59 -0.12 -16.70
N ASP A 360 -15.74 0.89 -16.52
CA ASP A 360 -14.31 0.75 -16.23
C ASP A 360 -13.99 0.70 -14.71
N GLY A 361 -14.96 0.92 -13.83
CA GLY A 361 -14.73 1.07 -12.39
C GLY A 361 -15.70 2.06 -11.71
N VAL A 362 -15.24 2.78 -10.68
CA VAL A 362 -16.07 3.78 -9.96
C VAL A 362 -15.51 5.20 -10.13
N HIS A 363 -16.39 6.16 -10.38
CA HIS A 363 -16.08 7.58 -10.38
C HIS A 363 -16.51 8.21 -9.05
N ILE A 364 -15.61 8.92 -8.38
CA ILE A 364 -15.88 9.56 -7.09
C ILE A 364 -15.56 11.06 -7.19
N ARG A 365 -16.56 11.90 -6.92
CA ARG A 365 -16.37 13.35 -6.85
C ARG A 365 -16.19 13.80 -5.41
N LEU A 366 -15.11 14.51 -5.14
CA LEU A 366 -14.73 15.00 -3.81
C LEU A 366 -14.71 16.52 -3.80
N ILE A 367 -15.23 17.13 -2.72
CA ILE A 367 -15.17 18.57 -2.47
C ILE A 367 -14.44 18.81 -1.16
N SER A 368 -13.45 19.71 -1.15
CA SER A 368 -12.73 20.08 0.06
C SER A 368 -13.69 20.56 1.15
N ALA A 369 -13.67 19.89 2.30
CA ALA A 369 -14.51 20.17 3.46
C ALA A 369 -13.72 20.81 4.62
N GLY A 370 -12.40 20.96 4.47
CA GLY A 370 -11.53 21.59 5.46
C GLY A 370 -10.27 20.77 5.73
N ILE A 371 -9.81 20.82 6.98
CA ILE A 371 -8.62 20.11 7.44
C ILE A 371 -8.94 19.36 8.73
N PHE A 372 -8.34 18.19 8.87
CA PHE A 372 -8.39 17.38 10.07
C PHE A 372 -7.01 16.75 10.32
N SER A 373 -6.54 16.86 11.57
CA SER A 373 -5.34 16.15 12.03
C SER A 373 -5.58 15.55 13.39
N LYS A 374 -5.31 14.24 13.49
CA LYS A 374 -5.25 13.53 14.78
C LYS A 374 -3.99 13.92 15.56
N TYR A 375 -2.89 14.19 14.85
CA TYR A 375 -1.60 14.48 15.45
C TYR A 375 -1.17 15.94 15.27
N ASN A 376 -0.46 16.47 16.25
CA ASN A 376 0.20 17.77 16.13
C ASN A 376 1.50 17.82 16.93
N CYS A 377 2.61 18.11 16.25
CA CYS A 377 3.93 18.31 16.83
C CYS A 377 4.46 17.13 17.64
N VAL A 378 4.18 15.89 17.22
CA VAL A 378 4.46 14.68 18.02
C VAL A 378 5.95 14.54 18.35
N TYR A 379 6.82 14.69 17.34
CA TYR A 379 8.26 14.47 17.51
C TYR A 379 8.91 15.46 18.49
N VAL A 380 8.57 16.75 18.40
CA VAL A 380 9.19 17.78 19.26
C VAL A 380 8.67 17.72 20.69
N LYS A 381 7.43 17.26 20.91
CA LYS A 381 6.88 17.05 22.26
C LYS A 381 7.66 15.97 23.00
N ASP A 382 7.95 14.85 22.32
CA ASP A 382 8.78 13.77 22.88
C ASP A 382 10.24 14.20 23.08
N ALA A 383 10.83 14.91 22.11
CA ALA A 383 12.18 15.46 22.23
C ALA A 383 12.31 16.48 23.38
N GLY A 384 11.25 17.24 23.67
CA GLY A 384 11.20 18.17 24.81
C GLY A 384 11.09 17.44 26.16
N LEU A 385 10.27 16.39 26.23
CA LEU A 385 10.12 15.53 27.42
C LEU A 385 11.42 14.80 27.75
N SER A 386 12.12 14.25 26.75
CA SER A 386 13.42 13.60 26.96
C SER A 386 14.50 14.57 27.48
N HIS A 387 14.47 15.86 27.11
CA HIS A 387 15.32 16.88 27.72
C HIS A 387 14.94 17.22 29.17
N LEU A 388 13.65 17.19 29.52
CA LEU A 388 13.18 17.37 30.90
C LEU A 388 13.64 16.19 31.78
N PHE A 389 13.58 14.96 31.30
CA PHE A 389 14.09 13.79 32.02
C PHE A 389 15.63 13.69 32.04
N ALA A 390 16.33 14.22 31.04
CA ALA A 390 17.79 14.29 31.05
C ALA A 390 18.35 15.29 32.09
N ASN A 391 17.56 16.29 32.47
CA ASN A 391 17.93 17.29 33.49
C ASN A 391 17.40 16.96 34.89
N VAL A 392 16.55 15.95 35.05
CA VAL A 392 16.27 15.38 36.37
C VAL A 392 17.38 14.37 36.67
N ARG A 393 18.39 14.81 37.43
CA ARG A 393 19.18 13.88 38.24
C ARG A 393 18.19 13.18 39.18
N MET A 394 17.66 12.03 38.78
CA MET A 394 17.04 11.13 39.74
C MET A 394 18.10 10.83 40.79
N PRO A 395 17.87 11.13 42.08
CA PRO A 395 18.78 10.69 43.12
C PRO A 395 18.83 9.16 43.06
N PHE A 396 20.05 8.62 43.16
CA PHE A 396 20.42 7.20 43.10
C PHE A 396 19.79 6.32 44.22
N LEU A 397 18.50 6.48 44.55
CA LEU A 397 17.83 5.80 45.67
C LEU A 397 16.61 4.96 45.28
N PHE A 398 16.36 4.71 43.99
CA PHE A 398 15.22 3.86 43.57
C PHE A 398 15.58 2.72 42.60
N TRP A 399 16.83 2.27 42.61
CA TRP A 399 17.24 1.00 41.97
C TRP A 399 17.51 -0.14 42.98
N GLY A 400 17.20 0.09 44.26
CA GLY A 400 17.51 -0.84 45.35
C GLY A 400 16.30 -1.59 45.92
N PHE A 401 15.34 -2.04 45.11
CA PHE A 401 14.25 -2.90 45.60
C PHE A 401 13.71 -3.83 44.50
N LEU A 402 14.55 -4.71 43.94
CA LEU A 402 14.09 -5.97 43.32
C LEU A 402 15.25 -6.92 42.98
N LEU A 403 16.18 -7.13 43.93
CA LEU A 403 17.21 -8.19 43.86
C LEU A 403 17.49 -8.83 45.23
N ILE A 404 16.45 -9.07 46.04
CA ILE A 404 16.55 -9.94 47.21
C ILE A 404 15.30 -10.83 47.28
N ALA A 405 15.32 -11.92 46.52
CA ALA A 405 14.54 -13.13 46.78
C ALA A 405 15.08 -14.25 45.86
N GLY A 406 16.25 -14.78 46.19
CA GLY A 406 16.87 -15.80 45.35
C GLY A 406 18.19 -16.35 45.87
N ALA A 407 18.31 -16.53 47.19
CA ALA A 407 19.35 -17.38 47.77
C ALA A 407 18.98 -17.66 49.23
N LEU A 408 18.75 -18.95 49.52
CA LEU A 408 18.47 -19.67 50.78
C LEU A 408 17.27 -20.58 50.45
N GLY A 409 17.48 -21.79 49.93
CA GLY A 409 18.11 -22.91 50.63
C GLY A 409 17.00 -23.90 51.01
N ASP A 410 16.93 -25.00 50.26
CA ASP A 410 16.14 -26.24 50.49
C ASP A 410 16.10 -26.68 51.98
N PRO A 411 15.16 -27.54 52.47
CA PRO A 411 14.73 -28.77 51.78
C PRO A 411 13.27 -29.28 52.02
N GLY A 412 12.77 -30.07 51.06
CA GLY A 412 12.27 -31.45 51.26
C GLY A 412 11.05 -31.79 52.16
N PHE A 413 10.34 -32.82 51.67
CA PHE A 413 9.43 -33.77 52.35
C PHE A 413 7.92 -33.47 52.46
N LEU A 414 7.18 -34.38 51.80
CA LEU A 414 5.77 -34.82 51.92
C LEU A 414 4.67 -33.93 51.34
#